data_AF-A0A4Y7SK26-F1
#
_entry.id   AF-A0A4Y7SK26-F1
#
_cell.length_a   1.000
_cell.length_b   1.000
_cell.length_c   1.000
_cell.angle_alpha   90.00
_cell.angle_beta   90.00
_cell.angle_gamma   90.00
#
_symmetry.space_group_name_H-M   'P 1'
#
loop_
_entity.id
_entity.type
_entity.pdbx_description
1 polymer ?
#
loop_
_entity_poly.entity_id
_entity_poly.type
_entity_poly.pdbx_seq_one_letter_code
_entity_poly.pdbx_strand_id
1 'polypeptide(L)'
;RTSSLLPSLASSFLLLSFSLFLLPLLTIVSANRHFDIINNCPLPVNVVINGAVFETLPSGGNTTRDFPDIWSGFIYSDSNQGNADGAATIRAGFEGRNSYYYFVKDPKWLNVGMSTAPIDRAPKGGFCLNLECKVTSGDSPIAFTSPPTSFPPSNAEVPPQDPLKQCPQTGTLPARYRVKFCPDGTTPNYQTRPRNITPQRDPVNKCLDVQGGVLANGTPVQIYDCNDTGAQKWVIKHGGQQIKLSGTTFCLDAGSAPASGVKVKIWTRYDNLPAQQ
;
A
#
# COMPACT_ATOMS: atom_id res chain seq x y z
N ARG A 1 52.43 -91.07 40.19
CA ARG A 1 52.51 -89.72 40.79
C ARG A 1 53.25 -88.81 39.83
N THR A 2 52.51 -88.21 38.91
CA THR A 2 52.95 -87.17 37.98
C THR A 2 51.70 -86.31 37.76
N SER A 3 51.74 -85.06 38.17
CA SER A 3 50.61 -84.13 38.06
C SER A 3 51.17 -82.83 37.50
N SER A 4 50.81 -82.54 36.26
CA SER A 4 51.12 -81.34 35.49
C SER A 4 50.28 -80.16 35.98
N LEU A 5 50.92 -79.01 36.21
CA LEU A 5 50.30 -77.72 36.47
C LEU A 5 50.47 -76.84 35.23
N LEU A 6 49.35 -76.33 34.70
CA LEU A 6 49.28 -75.25 33.71
C LEU A 6 48.84 -73.96 34.41
N PRO A 7 49.40 -72.78 34.11
CA PRO A 7 48.79 -71.50 34.45
C PRO A 7 48.00 -70.95 33.25
N SER A 8 46.83 -70.35 33.50
CA SER A 8 46.03 -69.65 32.50
C SER A 8 46.53 -68.22 32.30
N LEU A 9 46.62 -67.78 31.04
CA LEU A 9 46.85 -66.39 30.64
C LEU A 9 45.50 -65.69 30.49
N ALA A 10 45.28 -64.62 31.26
CA ALA A 10 44.13 -63.72 31.10
C ALA A 10 44.54 -62.53 30.21
N SER A 11 44.00 -62.46 29.00
CA SER A 11 44.13 -61.28 28.12
C SER A 11 43.04 -60.26 28.46
N SER A 12 43.46 -59.05 28.86
CA SER A 12 42.57 -57.90 29.05
C SER A 12 42.43 -57.13 27.73
N PHE A 13 41.23 -57.11 27.15
CA PHE A 13 40.88 -56.23 26.02
C PHE A 13 40.35 -54.90 26.57
N LEU A 14 41.09 -53.80 26.39
CA LEU A 14 40.57 -52.44 26.57
C LEU A 14 39.83 -52.02 25.29
N LEU A 15 38.51 -51.85 25.38
CA LEU A 15 37.68 -51.23 24.35
C LEU A 15 37.71 -49.70 24.55
N LEU A 16 38.41 -48.97 23.68
CA LEU A 16 38.25 -47.51 23.58
C LEU A 16 36.92 -47.19 22.88
N SER A 17 35.96 -46.63 23.61
CA SER A 17 34.73 -46.09 23.06
C SER A 17 34.98 -44.68 22.52
N PHE A 18 34.98 -44.54 21.19
CA PHE A 18 34.98 -43.24 20.52
C PHE A 18 33.54 -42.68 20.57
N SER A 19 33.26 -41.81 21.53
CA SER A 19 32.00 -41.05 21.58
C SER A 19 32.01 -39.99 20.47
N LEU A 20 31.32 -40.26 19.37
CA LEU A 20 31.06 -39.28 18.33
C LEU A 20 30.12 -38.21 18.90
N PHE A 21 30.66 -37.05 19.29
CA PHE A 21 29.84 -35.90 19.68
C PHE A 21 29.11 -35.36 18.44
N LEU A 22 27.83 -35.69 18.31
CA LEU A 22 26.93 -35.01 17.38
C LEU A 22 26.76 -33.56 17.87
N LEU A 23 27.48 -32.61 17.27
CA LEU A 23 27.20 -31.20 17.46
C LEU A 23 25.76 -30.94 16.99
N PRO A 24 24.86 -30.38 17.83
CA PRO A 24 23.53 -30.03 17.36
C PRO A 24 23.68 -28.99 16.27
N LEU A 25 23.16 -29.30 15.09
CA LEU A 25 23.03 -28.34 14.00
C LEU A 25 22.08 -27.24 14.53
N LEU A 26 22.65 -26.13 15.01
CA LEU A 26 21.88 -24.93 15.34
C LEU A 26 21.21 -24.49 14.04
N THR A 27 19.93 -24.81 13.90
CA THR A 27 19.09 -24.17 12.91
C THR A 27 19.03 -22.70 13.31
N ILE A 28 19.74 -21.87 12.56
CA ILE A 28 19.57 -20.43 12.66
C ILE A 28 18.15 -20.18 12.16
N VAL A 29 17.19 -20.10 13.09
CA VAL A 29 15.86 -19.58 12.79
C VAL A 29 16.08 -18.11 12.47
N SER A 30 16.26 -17.79 11.19
CA SER A 30 16.18 -16.42 10.71
C SER A 30 14.80 -15.92 11.10
N ALA A 31 14.73 -15.02 12.08
CA ALA A 31 13.46 -14.44 12.47
C ALA A 31 12.92 -13.65 11.27
N ASN A 32 11.71 -13.98 10.83
CA ASN A 32 11.05 -13.22 9.78
C ASN A 32 10.34 -12.02 10.39
N ARG A 33 10.36 -10.90 9.67
CA ARG A 33 9.58 -9.71 9.96
C ARG A 33 8.19 -9.85 9.36
N HIS A 34 7.20 -9.68 10.21
CA HIS A 34 5.79 -9.86 9.87
C HIS A 34 5.08 -8.54 9.54
N PHE A 35 4.24 -8.58 8.51
CA PHE A 35 3.43 -7.46 8.05
C PHE A 35 1.95 -7.85 7.97
N ASP A 36 1.10 -7.16 8.73
CA ASP A 36 -0.35 -7.16 8.52
C ASP A 36 -0.68 -6.08 7.48
N ILE A 37 -1.30 -6.45 6.36
CA ILE A 37 -1.66 -5.50 5.29
C ILE A 37 -3.18 -5.45 5.19
N ILE A 38 -3.76 -4.26 5.38
CA ILE A 38 -5.21 -4.08 5.52
C ILE A 38 -5.71 -3.07 4.50
N ASN A 39 -6.75 -3.44 3.76
CA ASN A 39 -7.51 -2.52 2.93
C ASN A 39 -8.73 -1.99 3.70
N ASN A 40 -8.68 -0.71 4.09
CA ASN A 40 -9.83 0.00 4.65
C ASN A 40 -10.36 1.06 3.66
N CYS A 41 -9.93 1.02 2.40
CA CYS A 41 -10.51 1.85 1.35
C CYS A 41 -11.92 1.37 0.99
N PRO A 42 -12.79 2.25 0.48
CA PRO A 42 -14.15 1.87 0.08
C PRO A 42 -14.18 0.94 -1.14
N LEU A 43 -13.08 0.88 -1.90
CA LEU A 43 -12.91 0.05 -3.08
C LEU A 43 -11.78 -0.99 -2.90
N PRO A 44 -11.77 -2.06 -3.69
CA PRO A 44 -10.63 -2.97 -3.75
C PRO A 44 -9.33 -2.24 -4.08
N VAL A 45 -8.21 -2.71 -3.51
CA VAL A 45 -6.88 -2.17 -3.78
C VAL A 45 -5.91 -3.28 -4.14
N ASN A 46 -5.04 -3.03 -5.11
CA ASN A 46 -3.89 -3.90 -5.33
C ASN A 46 -2.82 -3.58 -4.30
N VAL A 47 -2.29 -4.61 -3.64
CA VAL A 47 -1.09 -4.53 -2.82
C VAL A 47 0.10 -4.69 -3.75
N VAL A 48 0.95 -3.67 -3.79
CA VAL A 48 2.19 -3.65 -4.57
C VAL A 48 3.37 -3.74 -3.62
N ILE A 49 4.30 -4.66 -3.92
CA ILE A 49 5.53 -4.86 -3.17
C ILE A 49 6.70 -4.73 -4.14
N ASN A 50 7.60 -3.76 -3.88
CA ASN A 50 8.78 -3.51 -4.71
C ASN A 50 8.52 -3.45 -6.22
N GLY A 51 7.41 -2.81 -6.64
CA GLY A 51 7.08 -2.66 -8.05
C GLY A 51 6.15 -3.72 -8.63
N ALA A 52 5.92 -4.83 -7.92
CA ALA A 52 5.11 -5.94 -8.40
C ALA A 52 3.79 -6.04 -7.65
N VAL A 53 2.68 -6.24 -8.37
CA VAL A 53 1.38 -6.56 -7.74
C VAL A 53 1.49 -7.91 -7.07
N PHE A 54 1.25 -7.94 -5.77
CA PHE A 54 1.22 -9.15 -4.95
C PHE A 54 -0.17 -9.79 -4.96
N GLU A 55 -1.20 -9.01 -4.60
CA GLU A 55 -2.58 -9.47 -4.51
C GLU A 55 -3.55 -8.28 -4.55
N THR A 56 -4.81 -8.51 -4.93
CA THR A 56 -5.89 -7.52 -4.81
C THR A 56 -6.72 -7.81 -3.56
N LEU A 57 -6.81 -6.85 -2.64
CA LEU A 57 -7.64 -6.96 -1.45
C LEU A 57 -9.01 -6.31 -1.69
N PRO A 58 -10.14 -6.98 -1.40
CA PRO A 58 -11.45 -6.33 -1.42
C PRO A 58 -11.54 -5.24 -0.34
N SER A 59 -12.56 -4.39 -0.41
CA SER A 59 -12.86 -3.41 0.66
C SER A 59 -13.06 -4.14 2.00
N GLY A 60 -12.38 -3.68 3.05
CA GLY A 60 -12.35 -4.33 4.36
C GLY A 60 -11.47 -5.59 4.44
N GLY A 61 -10.83 -6.01 3.34
CA GLY A 61 -9.98 -7.19 3.28
C GLY A 61 -8.62 -6.99 3.97
N ASN A 62 -7.95 -8.09 4.29
CA ASN A 62 -6.59 -8.10 4.81
C ASN A 62 -5.80 -9.31 4.28
N THR A 63 -4.48 -9.22 4.37
CA THR A 63 -3.53 -10.31 4.11
C THR A 63 -2.31 -10.14 5.01
N THR A 64 -1.44 -11.14 5.07
CA THR A 64 -0.17 -11.07 5.80
C THR A 64 1.00 -11.40 4.89
N ARG A 65 2.16 -10.84 5.22
CA ARG A 65 3.39 -11.13 4.50
C ARG A 65 4.57 -11.18 5.46
N ASP A 66 5.39 -12.22 5.33
CA ASP A 66 6.63 -12.36 6.06
C ASP A 66 7.82 -12.15 5.13
N PHE A 67 8.80 -11.40 5.60
CA PHE A 67 10.08 -11.20 4.93
C PHE A 67 11.24 -11.54 5.87
N PRO A 68 12.43 -11.84 5.35
CA PRO A 68 13.63 -11.87 6.19
C PRO A 68 13.76 -10.57 7.00
N ASP A 69 14.21 -10.63 8.25
CA ASP A 69 14.29 -9.44 9.12
C ASP A 69 15.09 -8.26 8.52
N ILE A 70 16.12 -8.59 7.73
CA ILE A 70 16.97 -7.64 7.00
C ILE A 70 16.34 -7.08 5.71
N TRP A 71 15.14 -7.52 5.35
CA TRP A 71 14.48 -7.09 4.12
C TRP A 71 14.22 -5.59 4.15
N SER A 72 14.50 -4.97 3.01
CA SER A 72 14.23 -3.55 2.76
C SER A 72 13.44 -3.41 1.48
N GLY A 73 12.47 -2.52 1.47
CA GLY A 73 11.57 -2.39 0.33
C GLY A 73 10.35 -1.52 0.62
N PHE A 74 9.41 -1.58 -0.31
CA PHE A 74 8.19 -0.78 -0.30
C PHE A 74 6.94 -1.66 -0.33
N ILE A 75 5.93 -1.24 0.44
CA ILE A 75 4.56 -1.74 0.38
C ILE A 75 3.64 -0.55 0.08
N TYR A 76 2.80 -0.67 -0.94
CA TYR A 76 1.92 0.40 -1.40
C TYR A 76 0.78 -0.13 -2.26
N SER A 77 0.02 0.78 -2.88
CA SER A 77 -1.00 0.45 -3.86
C SER A 77 -0.85 1.32 -5.11
N ASP A 78 -1.18 0.75 -6.27
CA ASP A 78 -1.34 1.46 -7.54
C ASP A 78 -2.77 2.02 -7.73
N SER A 79 -3.66 1.81 -6.76
CA SER A 79 -5.05 2.25 -6.86
C SER A 79 -5.16 3.77 -6.90
N ASN A 80 -6.27 4.28 -7.46
CA ASN A 80 -6.54 5.71 -7.65
C ASN A 80 -5.43 6.44 -8.44
N GLN A 81 -5.12 5.92 -9.63
CA GLN A 81 -4.10 6.45 -10.55
C GLN A 81 -2.67 6.44 -9.98
N GLY A 82 -2.42 5.61 -8.97
CA GLY A 82 -1.06 5.20 -8.67
C GLY A 82 -0.52 4.31 -9.79
N ASN A 83 0.80 4.17 -9.84
CA ASN A 83 1.45 3.25 -10.75
C ASN A 83 2.26 2.24 -9.94
N ALA A 84 2.31 1.00 -10.45
CA ALA A 84 3.10 -0.04 -9.83
C ALA A 84 4.59 0.32 -9.81
N ASP A 85 5.11 1.14 -10.72
CA ASP A 85 6.49 1.66 -10.66
C ASP A 85 6.75 2.66 -9.50
N GLY A 86 5.71 3.05 -8.78
CA GLY A 86 5.75 3.99 -7.66
C GLY A 86 5.46 5.44 -8.04
N ALA A 87 5.27 5.78 -9.31
CA ALA A 87 4.87 7.12 -9.74
C ALA A 87 3.44 7.42 -9.27
N ALA A 88 3.19 8.67 -8.85
CA ALA A 88 1.90 9.09 -8.31
C ALA A 88 1.43 8.19 -7.14
N THR A 89 2.32 7.77 -6.24
CA THR A 89 1.95 6.98 -5.07
C THR A 89 2.45 7.56 -3.75
N ILE A 90 1.81 7.18 -2.66
CA ILE A 90 2.45 7.10 -1.35
C ILE A 90 2.91 5.67 -1.09
N ARG A 91 4.09 5.51 -0.49
CA ARG A 91 4.72 4.20 -0.27
C ARG A 91 5.26 4.07 1.14
N ALA A 92 4.98 2.94 1.79
CA ALA A 92 5.58 2.59 3.07
C ALA A 92 6.93 1.94 2.79
N GLY A 93 8.00 2.67 3.10
CA GLY A 93 9.37 2.18 2.99
C GLY A 93 9.83 1.55 4.29
N PHE A 94 10.56 0.45 4.18
CA PHE A 94 11.14 -0.27 5.29
C PHE A 94 12.63 -0.50 5.02
N GLU A 95 13.46 -0.27 6.04
CA GLU A 95 14.87 -0.65 6.06
C GLU A 95 15.07 -1.67 7.18
N GLY A 96 15.46 -2.88 6.78
CA GLY A 96 15.44 -4.03 7.67
C GLY A 96 16.54 -4.05 8.71
N ARG A 97 17.76 -3.61 8.39
CA ARG A 97 18.93 -3.78 9.28
C ARG A 97 18.80 -2.98 10.57
N ASN A 98 18.26 -1.77 10.49
CA ASN A 98 18.07 -0.91 11.65
C ASN A 98 16.61 -0.75 12.04
N SER A 99 15.68 -1.46 11.37
CA SER A 99 14.24 -1.37 11.61
C SER A 99 13.68 0.05 11.44
N TYR A 100 14.16 0.77 10.43
CA TYR A 100 13.56 2.05 10.04
C TYR A 100 12.32 1.83 9.17
N TYR A 101 11.37 2.75 9.29
CA TYR A 101 10.20 2.85 8.43
C TYR A 101 9.85 4.31 8.19
N TYR A 102 9.34 4.59 7.00
CA TYR A 102 9.14 5.95 6.50
C TYR A 102 8.12 5.96 5.36
N PHE A 103 7.66 7.15 4.98
CA PHE A 103 6.89 7.33 3.76
C PHE A 103 7.70 7.99 2.67
N VAL A 104 7.47 7.54 1.44
CA VAL A 104 7.85 8.26 0.21
C VAL A 104 6.57 8.62 -0.52
N LYS A 105 6.38 9.89 -0.85
CA LYS A 105 5.15 10.39 -1.46
C LYS A 105 5.46 11.24 -2.69
N ASP A 106 4.65 11.09 -3.72
CA ASP A 106 4.61 12.03 -4.83
C ASP A 106 4.20 13.44 -4.32
N PRO A 107 5.00 14.48 -4.56
CA PRO A 107 4.75 15.82 -4.02
C PRO A 107 3.45 16.44 -4.55
N LYS A 108 2.95 15.99 -5.70
CA LYS A 108 1.78 16.54 -6.38
C LYS A 108 0.55 15.64 -6.29
N TRP A 109 0.72 14.39 -5.85
CA TRP A 109 -0.34 13.40 -5.86
C TRP A 109 -0.37 12.54 -4.61
N LEU A 110 -1.57 12.30 -4.10
CA LEU A 110 -1.82 11.27 -3.09
C LEU A 110 -2.87 10.33 -3.68
N ASN A 111 -2.48 9.09 -3.94
CA ASN A 111 -3.37 8.11 -4.52
C ASN A 111 -4.24 7.44 -3.46
N VAL A 112 -3.68 7.07 -2.31
CA VAL A 112 -4.43 6.54 -1.17
C VAL A 112 -3.94 7.17 0.12
N GLY A 113 -4.78 7.25 1.15
CA GLY A 113 -4.28 7.45 2.52
C GLY A 113 -3.56 6.18 2.99
N MET A 114 -2.64 6.30 3.95
CA MET A 114 -1.89 5.15 4.44
C MET A 114 -1.43 5.35 5.89
N SER A 115 -1.43 4.28 6.69
CA SER A 115 -0.76 4.25 7.99
C SER A 115 0.20 3.07 8.13
N THR A 116 1.22 3.23 8.95
CA THR A 116 2.20 2.20 9.30
C THR A 116 2.51 2.28 10.79
N ALA A 117 2.20 1.21 11.52
CA ALA A 117 2.39 1.14 12.97
C ALA A 117 3.05 -0.17 13.38
N PRO A 118 3.97 -0.15 14.35
CA PRO A 118 4.38 -1.36 15.05
C PRO A 118 3.18 -2.02 15.76
N ILE A 119 3.09 -3.36 15.74
CA ILE A 119 1.94 -4.10 16.30
C ILE A 119 2.21 -4.53 17.74
N ASP A 120 3.41 -4.99 18.02
CA ASP A 120 3.80 -5.70 19.24
C ASP A 120 4.62 -4.81 20.18
N ARG A 121 4.70 -3.50 19.90
CA ARG A 121 5.58 -2.55 20.59
C ARG A 121 4.87 -1.22 20.80
N ALA A 122 4.75 -0.83 22.07
CA ALA A 122 4.20 0.47 22.42
C ALA A 122 5.21 1.59 22.13
N PRO A 123 4.75 2.76 21.66
CA PRO A 123 5.57 3.96 21.56
C PRO A 123 6.30 4.31 22.87
N LYS A 124 7.61 4.54 22.82
CA LYS A 124 8.40 4.97 23.99
C LYS A 124 9.62 5.78 23.57
N GLY A 125 9.85 6.91 24.24
CA GLY A 125 11.06 7.72 24.04
C GLY A 125 11.29 8.20 22.60
N GLY A 126 10.22 8.39 21.81
CA GLY A 126 10.31 8.76 20.40
C GLY A 126 10.50 7.60 19.42
N PHE A 127 10.59 6.35 19.91
CA PHE A 127 10.63 5.14 19.09
C PHE A 127 9.26 4.50 18.91
N CYS A 128 9.13 3.67 17.88
CA CYS A 128 7.95 2.88 17.56
C CYS A 128 6.67 3.73 17.37
N LEU A 129 6.82 4.97 16.89
CA LEU A 129 5.70 5.89 16.65
C LEU A 129 4.90 5.50 15.41
N ASN A 130 3.59 5.72 15.41
CA ASN A 130 2.77 5.54 14.21
C ASN A 130 3.17 6.54 13.11
N LEU A 131 3.23 6.09 11.86
CA LEU A 131 3.26 6.94 10.68
C LEU A 131 1.88 6.95 10.04
N GLU A 132 1.35 8.14 9.74
CA GLU A 132 0.02 8.25 9.19
C GLU A 132 -0.09 9.40 8.19
N CYS A 133 -0.66 9.08 7.02
CA CYS A 133 -1.07 10.03 6.00
C CYS A 133 -2.57 9.86 5.78
N LYS A 134 -3.31 10.79 6.38
CA LYS A 134 -4.76 10.88 6.26
C LYS A 134 -5.16 11.70 5.05
N VAL A 135 -6.36 11.43 4.54
CA VAL A 135 -6.93 12.21 3.44
C VAL A 135 -7.55 13.50 3.99
N THR A 136 -8.17 13.39 5.16
CA THR A 136 -9.04 14.42 5.77
C THR A 136 -8.26 15.50 6.52
N SER A 137 -7.02 15.24 6.91
CA SER A 137 -6.26 16.18 7.74
C SER A 137 -5.74 17.40 6.98
N GLY A 138 -5.68 17.37 5.64
CA GLY A 138 -5.06 18.46 4.86
C GLY A 138 -3.54 18.62 5.09
N ASP A 139 -3.01 17.95 6.12
CA ASP A 139 -1.60 17.92 6.45
C ASP A 139 -0.81 17.22 5.36
N SER A 140 0.21 17.93 4.87
CA SER A 140 1.29 17.29 4.12
C SER A 140 1.92 16.25 5.05
N PRO A 141 1.87 14.94 4.72
CA PRO A 141 2.47 13.95 5.58
C PRO A 141 3.96 14.24 5.66
N ILE A 142 4.51 14.01 6.84
CA ILE A 142 5.94 13.89 7.05
C ILE A 142 6.41 12.69 6.21
N ALA A 143 6.95 12.97 5.03
CA ALA A 143 7.34 11.98 4.03
C ALA A 143 8.48 12.52 3.18
N PHE A 144 9.32 11.62 2.66
CA PHE A 144 10.28 11.97 1.62
C PHE A 144 9.58 12.13 0.26
N THR A 145 10.13 12.97 -0.61
CA THR A 145 9.69 13.09 -2.02
C THR A 145 10.36 12.06 -2.94
N SER A 146 11.42 11.40 -2.47
CA SER A 146 12.14 10.33 -3.16
C SER A 146 12.68 9.32 -2.14
N PRO A 147 12.91 8.05 -2.52
CA PRO A 147 13.54 7.08 -1.63
C PRO A 147 14.87 7.60 -1.06
N PRO A 148 15.10 7.53 0.26
CA PRO A 148 16.39 7.87 0.85
C PRO A 148 17.45 6.88 0.37
N THR A 149 18.65 7.38 0.08
CA THR A 149 19.80 6.59 -0.37
C THR A 149 20.69 6.13 0.78
N SER A 150 20.52 6.71 1.96
CA SER A 150 21.28 6.41 3.16
C SER A 150 20.41 6.58 4.40
N PHE A 151 20.71 5.79 5.43
CA PHE A 151 20.07 5.89 6.75
C PHE A 151 21.11 6.27 7.79
N PRO A 152 20.73 7.04 8.82
CA PRO A 152 21.62 7.28 9.96
C PRO A 152 21.92 5.95 10.65
N PRO A 153 23.07 5.85 11.35
CA PRO A 153 23.35 4.70 12.19
C PRO A 153 22.30 4.60 13.31
N SER A 154 21.86 3.36 13.59
CA SER A 154 20.94 3.09 14.69
C SER A 154 21.55 3.53 16.02
N ASN A 155 20.77 4.29 16.81
CA ASN A 155 21.10 4.66 18.18
C ASN A 155 19.91 4.31 19.07
N ALA A 156 20.15 3.51 20.12
CA ALA A 156 19.09 3.05 21.03
C ALA A 156 18.58 4.16 21.98
N GLU A 157 19.32 5.25 22.13
CA GLU A 157 19.03 6.36 23.04
C GLU A 157 18.42 7.56 22.31
N VAL A 158 18.81 7.78 21.05
CA VAL A 158 18.41 8.96 20.28
C VAL A 158 17.48 8.53 19.14
N PRO A 159 16.18 8.87 19.18
CA PRO A 159 15.25 8.51 18.12
C PRO A 159 15.56 9.27 16.82
N PRO A 160 15.27 8.68 15.65
CA PRO A 160 15.43 9.38 14.39
C PRO A 160 14.51 10.60 14.30
N GLN A 161 14.96 11.58 13.53
CA GLN A 161 14.14 12.74 13.17
C GLN A 161 13.24 12.43 11.98
N ASP A 162 12.16 13.19 11.90
CA ASP A 162 11.25 13.14 10.77
C ASP A 162 11.96 13.42 9.43
N PRO A 163 11.58 12.74 8.32
CA PRO A 163 10.42 11.85 8.18
C PRO A 163 10.70 10.36 8.45
N LEU A 164 11.78 10.06 9.15
CA LEU A 164 12.20 8.70 9.46
C LEU A 164 11.71 8.30 10.86
N LYS A 165 11.11 7.11 11.00
CA LYS A 165 10.80 6.49 12.29
C LYS A 165 11.58 5.20 12.44
N GLN A 166 11.80 4.78 13.68
CA GLN A 166 12.51 3.55 14.01
C GLN A 166 11.79 2.81 15.12
N CYS A 167 11.73 1.49 14.99
CA CYS A 167 11.30 0.62 16.08
C CYS A 167 12.37 -0.45 16.29
N PRO A 168 13.38 -0.17 17.14
CA PRO A 168 14.52 -1.05 17.35
C PRO A 168 14.08 -2.44 17.81
N GLN A 169 14.86 -3.45 17.46
CA GLN A 169 14.64 -4.83 17.91
C GLN A 169 14.75 -4.93 19.43
N THR A 170 13.99 -5.84 20.02
CA THR A 170 13.98 -6.10 21.46
C THR A 170 14.16 -7.60 21.65
N GLY A 171 15.33 -8.02 22.13
CA GLY A 171 15.71 -9.42 22.16
C GLY A 171 15.96 -9.98 20.75
N THR A 172 15.48 -11.20 20.48
CA THR A 172 15.72 -11.93 19.22
C THR A 172 14.62 -11.75 18.18
N LEU A 173 13.52 -11.07 18.51
CA LEU A 173 12.37 -10.94 17.62
C LEU A 173 12.34 -9.56 16.92
N PRO A 174 12.07 -9.53 15.61
CA PRO A 174 11.93 -8.29 14.86
C PRO A 174 10.59 -7.60 15.18
N ALA A 175 10.54 -6.28 15.01
CA ALA A 175 9.28 -5.55 15.11
C ALA A 175 8.31 -5.95 13.99
N ARG A 176 7.06 -6.20 14.34
CA ARG A 176 5.98 -6.49 13.38
C ARG A 176 5.25 -5.21 13.01
N TYR A 177 4.82 -5.08 11.76
CA TYR A 177 4.21 -3.85 11.26
C TYR A 177 2.80 -4.09 10.73
N ARG A 178 1.91 -3.13 10.94
CA ARG A 178 0.63 -3.04 10.27
C ARG A 178 0.69 -1.93 9.24
N VAL A 179 0.41 -2.25 7.99
CA VAL A 179 0.23 -1.31 6.90
C VAL A 179 -1.26 -1.25 6.56
N LYS A 180 -1.89 -0.08 6.71
CA LYS A 180 -3.32 0.11 6.45
C LYS A 180 -3.52 1.13 5.35
N PHE A 181 -4.21 0.75 4.28
CA PHE A 181 -4.67 1.67 3.24
C PHE A 181 -5.97 2.35 3.65
N CYS A 182 -6.10 3.63 3.33
CA CYS A 182 -7.21 4.51 3.72
C CYS A 182 -7.54 4.41 5.21
N PRO A 183 -6.65 4.88 6.12
CA PRO A 183 -6.87 4.77 7.56
C PRO A 183 -8.21 5.39 8.02
N ASP A 184 -8.66 6.45 7.35
CA ASP A 184 -9.93 7.15 7.61
C ASP A 184 -11.14 6.57 6.86
N GLY A 185 -10.98 5.48 6.11
CA GLY A 185 -12.07 4.88 5.33
C GLY A 185 -12.35 5.58 4.00
N THR A 186 -11.59 6.61 3.65
CA THR A 186 -11.80 7.42 2.44
C THR A 186 -10.58 7.38 1.52
N THR A 187 -10.82 7.34 0.21
CA THR A 187 -9.79 7.63 -0.79
C THR A 187 -9.67 9.14 -1.00
N PRO A 188 -8.46 9.65 -1.31
CA PRO A 188 -8.27 11.03 -1.73
C PRO A 188 -9.14 11.36 -2.96
N ASN A 189 -10.13 12.22 -2.76
CA ASN A 189 -10.97 12.79 -3.82
C ASN A 189 -10.24 13.93 -4.56
N TYR A 190 -8.96 13.78 -4.88
CA TYR A 190 -8.19 14.82 -5.59
C TYR A 190 -8.49 14.87 -7.10
N GLN A 191 -9.38 14.01 -7.60
CA GLN A 191 -10.09 14.21 -8.88
C GLN A 191 -11.31 15.16 -8.76
N THR A 192 -11.49 15.83 -7.61
CA THR A 192 -12.39 17.01 -7.52
C THR A 192 -11.86 18.21 -8.29
N ARG A 193 -10.61 18.18 -8.79
CA ARG A 193 -10.19 19.14 -9.79
C ARG A 193 -10.96 18.85 -11.08
N PRO A 194 -11.67 19.85 -11.62
CA PRO A 194 -12.35 19.71 -12.89
C PRO A 194 -11.34 19.31 -13.97
N ARG A 195 -11.53 18.17 -14.64
CA ARG A 195 -10.67 17.73 -15.74
C ARG A 195 -11.49 17.42 -16.98
N ASN A 196 -10.81 17.47 -18.11
CA ASN A 196 -11.36 16.97 -19.35
C ASN A 196 -11.34 15.44 -19.32
N ILE A 197 -12.42 14.81 -19.77
CA ILE A 197 -12.43 13.37 -20.06
C ILE A 197 -12.16 13.23 -21.55
N THR A 198 -11.08 12.55 -21.91
CA THR A 198 -10.62 12.41 -23.31
C THR A 198 -10.53 10.93 -23.68
N PRO A 199 -10.78 10.55 -24.95
CA PRO A 199 -10.45 9.21 -25.42
C PRO A 199 -8.95 8.91 -25.22
N GLN A 200 -8.60 7.69 -24.82
CA GLN A 200 -7.20 7.33 -24.57
C GLN A 200 -6.44 7.25 -25.91
N ARG A 201 -5.29 7.94 -26.01
CA ARG A 201 -4.45 8.09 -27.23
C ARG A 201 -5.11 8.89 -28.36
N ASP A 202 -5.78 9.98 -28.02
CA ASP A 202 -6.39 10.84 -29.01
C ASP A 202 -5.37 11.82 -29.66
N PRO A 203 -5.03 11.67 -30.96
CA PRO A 203 -4.19 12.64 -31.67
C PRO A 203 -4.93 13.94 -32.03
N VAL A 204 -6.27 14.01 -31.86
CA VAL A 204 -7.13 15.12 -32.30
C VAL A 204 -7.78 15.93 -31.16
N ASN A 205 -7.30 15.78 -29.92
CA ASN A 205 -7.66 16.64 -28.77
C ASN A 205 -9.18 16.81 -28.57
N LYS A 206 -9.91 15.70 -28.41
CA LYS A 206 -11.36 15.67 -28.14
C LYS A 206 -11.68 15.41 -26.68
N CYS A 207 -12.79 16.01 -26.25
CA CYS A 207 -13.27 16.05 -24.87
C CYS A 207 -14.74 15.61 -24.79
N LEU A 208 -15.12 14.98 -23.68
CA LEU A 208 -16.50 14.76 -23.29
C LEU A 208 -17.14 16.12 -22.96
N ASP A 209 -18.22 16.46 -23.67
CA ASP A 209 -18.76 17.82 -23.74
C ASP A 209 -20.29 17.82 -23.59
N VAL A 210 -20.83 18.75 -22.83
CA VAL A 210 -22.28 19.01 -22.79
C VAL A 210 -22.66 19.79 -24.05
N GLN A 211 -23.53 19.22 -24.88
CA GLN A 211 -23.87 19.78 -26.18
C GLN A 211 -24.33 21.24 -26.08
N GLY A 212 -23.59 22.13 -26.76
CA GLY A 212 -23.86 23.57 -26.78
C GLY A 212 -23.68 24.27 -25.44
N GLY A 213 -23.11 23.61 -24.42
CA GLY A 213 -22.98 24.12 -23.05
C GLY A 213 -24.32 24.31 -22.33
N VAL A 214 -25.41 23.70 -22.80
CA VAL A 214 -26.75 23.91 -22.25
C VAL A 214 -26.93 23.13 -20.95
N LEU A 215 -27.02 23.84 -19.83
CA LEU A 215 -27.18 23.25 -18.49
C LEU A 215 -28.65 22.95 -18.16
N ALA A 216 -29.22 21.95 -18.83
CA ALA A 216 -30.60 21.51 -18.63
C ALA A 216 -30.68 19.98 -18.51
N ASN A 217 -31.66 19.49 -17.75
CA ASN A 217 -31.97 18.07 -17.68
C ASN A 217 -32.25 17.53 -19.08
N GLY A 218 -31.51 16.49 -19.48
CA GLY A 218 -31.66 15.83 -20.75
C GLY A 218 -30.75 16.37 -21.86
N THR A 219 -29.97 17.42 -21.62
CA THR A 219 -28.99 17.88 -22.61
C THR A 219 -28.02 16.75 -22.95
N PRO A 220 -27.87 16.40 -24.24
CA PRO A 220 -26.96 15.34 -24.66
C PRO A 220 -25.51 15.64 -24.31
N VAL A 221 -24.75 14.59 -24.03
CA VAL A 221 -23.29 14.65 -23.94
C VAL A 221 -22.69 14.09 -25.23
N GLN A 222 -21.64 14.73 -25.73
CA GLN A 222 -21.01 14.45 -27.01
C GLN A 222 -19.48 14.42 -26.88
N ILE A 223 -18.82 14.00 -27.95
CA ILE A 223 -17.37 14.18 -28.12
C ILE A 223 -17.17 15.43 -28.97
N TYR A 224 -16.45 16.42 -28.44
CA TYR A 224 -16.23 17.71 -29.09
C TYR A 224 -14.76 18.15 -28.97
N ASP A 225 -14.36 19.14 -29.76
CA ASP A 225 -13.04 19.75 -29.62
C ASP A 225 -12.83 20.29 -28.21
N CYS A 226 -11.70 19.94 -27.59
CA CYS A 226 -11.34 20.49 -26.30
C CYS A 226 -11.18 22.02 -26.40
N ASN A 227 -11.99 22.76 -25.65
CA ASN A 227 -12.07 24.22 -25.70
C ASN A 227 -12.00 24.88 -24.31
N ASP A 228 -11.67 24.11 -23.28
CA ASP A 228 -11.49 24.53 -21.88
C ASP A 228 -12.70 25.17 -21.20
N THR A 229 -13.88 25.11 -21.82
CA THR A 229 -15.12 25.60 -21.20
C THR A 229 -15.60 24.70 -20.07
N GLY A 230 -16.43 25.25 -19.17
CA GLY A 230 -17.04 24.50 -18.08
C GLY A 230 -17.87 23.29 -18.53
N ALA A 231 -18.38 23.29 -19.77
CA ALA A 231 -19.13 22.19 -20.38
C ALA A 231 -18.30 20.90 -20.55
N GLN A 232 -16.97 20.99 -20.46
CA GLN A 232 -16.03 19.88 -20.64
C GLN A 232 -15.32 19.46 -19.35
N LYS A 233 -15.63 20.15 -18.24
CA LYS A 233 -14.94 19.97 -16.98
C LYS A 233 -15.74 19.04 -16.09
N TRP A 234 -15.23 17.82 -15.91
CA TRP A 234 -15.86 16.78 -15.11
C TRP A 234 -15.08 16.51 -13.84
N VAL A 235 -15.82 16.18 -12.78
CA VAL A 235 -15.31 15.68 -11.52
C VAL A 235 -15.68 14.22 -11.43
N ILE A 236 -14.66 13.37 -11.40
CA ILE A 236 -14.79 11.94 -11.22
C ILE A 236 -14.43 11.64 -9.77
N LYS A 237 -15.29 10.97 -9.02
CA LYS A 237 -14.98 10.56 -7.64
C LYS A 237 -14.65 9.08 -7.62
N HIS A 238 -13.39 8.70 -7.44
CA HIS A 238 -13.08 7.28 -7.23
C HIS A 238 -13.67 6.80 -5.90
N GLY A 239 -14.61 5.85 -5.97
CA GLY A 239 -15.39 5.35 -4.84
C GLY A 239 -16.81 5.94 -4.74
N GLY A 240 -17.08 7.03 -5.47
CA GLY A 240 -18.44 7.52 -5.71
C GLY A 240 -18.77 7.29 -7.18
N GLN A 241 -19.74 6.44 -7.48
CA GLN A 241 -20.03 5.96 -8.84
C GLN A 241 -20.44 7.08 -9.85
N GLN A 242 -20.41 8.35 -9.48
CA GLN A 242 -20.94 9.46 -10.26
C GLN A 242 -19.87 10.32 -10.92
N ILE A 243 -20.08 10.61 -12.21
CA ILE A 243 -19.31 11.59 -12.98
C ILE A 243 -20.11 12.90 -12.97
N LYS A 244 -19.58 13.92 -12.28
CA LYS A 244 -20.26 15.20 -12.05
C LYS A 244 -19.74 16.28 -12.99
N LEU A 245 -20.64 17.06 -13.59
CA LEU A 245 -20.24 18.27 -14.32
C LEU A 245 -19.82 19.35 -13.31
N SER A 246 -18.59 19.83 -13.45
CA SER A 246 -17.96 20.69 -12.46
C SER A 246 -18.69 22.02 -12.27
N GLY A 247 -18.76 22.48 -11.01
CA GLY A 247 -19.45 23.72 -10.68
C GLY A 247 -20.97 23.67 -10.75
N THR A 248 -21.58 22.52 -11.09
CA THR A 248 -23.04 22.39 -11.26
C THR A 248 -23.65 21.34 -10.30
N THR A 249 -24.95 21.06 -10.46
CA THR A 249 -25.66 19.95 -9.80
C THR A 249 -25.93 18.77 -10.76
N PHE A 250 -25.32 18.77 -11.95
CA PHE A 250 -25.56 17.76 -12.97
C PHE A 250 -24.56 16.59 -12.89
N CYS A 251 -25.06 15.39 -13.17
CA CYS A 251 -24.27 14.18 -13.36
C CYS A 251 -24.48 13.60 -14.76
N LEU A 252 -23.51 12.83 -15.23
CA LEU A 252 -23.68 11.97 -16.41
C LEU A 252 -24.75 10.93 -16.10
N ASP A 253 -25.67 10.74 -17.03
CA ASP A 253 -26.90 9.97 -16.81
C ASP A 253 -27.25 9.13 -18.06
N ALA A 254 -27.44 7.83 -17.87
CA ALA A 254 -27.82 6.86 -18.90
C ALA A 254 -29.34 6.69 -19.07
N GLY A 255 -30.16 7.48 -18.38
CA GLY A 255 -31.63 7.41 -18.41
C GLY A 255 -32.23 6.28 -17.59
N SER A 256 -33.55 6.16 -17.65
CA SER A 256 -34.33 5.23 -16.81
C SER A 256 -34.20 3.75 -17.20
N ALA A 257 -33.61 3.46 -18.36
CA ALA A 257 -33.39 2.11 -18.88
C ALA A 257 -31.96 1.99 -19.43
N PRO A 258 -30.94 1.95 -18.55
CA PRO A 258 -29.55 1.86 -18.98
C PRO A 258 -29.31 0.54 -19.74
N ALA A 259 -28.81 0.66 -20.97
CA ALA A 259 -28.48 -0.46 -21.84
C ALA A 259 -27.35 -0.08 -22.80
N SER A 260 -26.68 -1.07 -23.37
CA SER A 260 -25.63 -0.85 -24.39
C SER A 260 -26.17 0.00 -25.55
N GLY A 261 -25.43 1.04 -25.92
CA GLY A 261 -25.78 1.95 -27.02
C GLY A 261 -26.70 3.12 -26.65
N VAL A 262 -27.18 3.20 -25.41
CA VAL A 262 -27.94 4.37 -24.94
C VAL A 262 -27.03 5.59 -24.89
N LYS A 263 -27.50 6.71 -25.47
CA LYS A 263 -26.81 7.99 -25.42
C LYS A 263 -26.90 8.58 -24.02
N VAL A 264 -25.76 8.95 -23.47
CA VAL A 264 -25.68 9.64 -22.17
C VAL A 264 -26.03 11.12 -22.30
N LYS A 265 -26.57 11.66 -21.21
CA LYS A 265 -26.97 13.07 -21.09
C LYS A 265 -26.58 13.60 -19.72
N ILE A 266 -26.74 14.89 -19.50
CA ILE A 266 -26.71 15.43 -18.14
C ILE A 266 -28.10 15.39 -17.51
N TRP A 267 -28.16 15.05 -16.23
CA TRP A 267 -29.37 15.12 -15.43
C TRP A 267 -29.05 15.58 -14.01
N THR A 268 -30.05 16.16 -13.34
CA THR A 268 -29.96 16.57 -11.94
C THR A 268 -29.49 15.39 -11.13
N ARG A 269 -28.46 15.63 -10.31
CA ARG A 269 -27.84 14.60 -9.48
C ARG A 269 -28.82 14.07 -8.44
N TYR A 270 -28.87 12.74 -8.34
CA TYR A 270 -29.51 12.02 -7.24
C TYR A 270 -28.53 11.02 -6.65
N ASP A 271 -28.48 10.93 -5.32
CA ASP A 271 -27.65 9.90 -4.69
C ASP A 271 -28.28 8.51 -4.91
N ASN A 272 -27.45 7.50 -5.16
CA ASN A 272 -27.85 6.10 -5.37
C ASN A 272 -28.81 5.85 -6.56
N LEU A 273 -28.80 6.71 -7.59
CA LEU A 273 -29.52 6.44 -8.83
C LEU A 273 -28.67 5.60 -9.79
N PRO A 274 -29.03 4.34 -10.12
CA PRO A 274 -28.19 3.46 -10.94
C PRO A 274 -27.86 4.03 -12.33
N ALA A 275 -28.73 4.85 -12.88
CA ALA A 275 -28.50 5.52 -14.16
C ALA A 275 -27.35 6.54 -14.16
N GLN A 276 -26.89 6.96 -12.97
CA GLN A 276 -25.82 7.95 -12.78
C GLN A 276 -24.55 7.31 -12.19
N GLN A 277 -24.49 5.98 -12.14
CA GLN A 277 -23.47 5.19 -11.47
C GLN A 277 -22.61 4.37 -12.44
#